data_AF-A0A3B0Z669-F1
#
_entry.id   AF-A0A3B0Z669-F1
#
_cell.length_a   1.000
_cell.length_b   1.000
_cell.length_c   1.000
_cell.angle_alpha   90.00
_cell.angle_beta   90.00
_cell.angle_gamma   90.00
#
_symmetry.space_group_name_H-M   'P 1'
#
loop_
_entity.id
_entity.type
_entity.pdbx_description
1 polymer ?
#
loop_
_entity_poly.entity_id
_entity_poly.type
_entity_poly.pdbx_seq_one_letter_code
_entity_poly.pdbx_strand_id
1 'polypeptide(L)' 'MKIAMLSPLSWRTPPRHYGPWENVVSLLTEQLVAMGVDVTLFATGDSLTR' A
#
# COMPACT_ATOMS: atom_id res chain seq x y z
N MET A 1 7.09 -15.51 6.27
CA MET A 1 5.68 -15.39 5.88
C MET A 1 5.61 -14.41 4.71
N LYS A 2 4.79 -14.67 3.68
CA LYS A 2 4.60 -13.76 2.54
C LYS A 2 3.19 -13.18 2.59
N ILE A 3 3.04 -11.87 2.38
CA ILE A 3 1.75 -11.18 2.39
C ILE A 3 1.51 -10.52 1.03
N ALA A 4 0.31 -10.72 0.48
CA ALA A 4 -0.19 -9.94 -0.64
C ALA A 4 -1.16 -8.88 -0.11
N MET A 5 -0.79 -7.60 -0.25
CA MET A 5 -1.65 -6.46 0.07
C MET A 5 -2.40 -6.02 -1.18
N LEU A 6 -3.72 -5.94 -1.10
CA LEU A 6 -4.55 -5.43 -2.19
C LEU A 6 -5.07 -4.04 -1.80
N SER A 7 -4.65 -3.02 -2.54
CA SER A 7 -5.16 -1.66 -2.34
C SER A 7 -6.44 -1.43 -3.14
N PRO A 8 -7.34 -0.55 -2.66
CA PRO A 8 -8.44 -0.07 -3.48
C PRO A 8 -7.94 0.59 -4.78
N LEU A 9 -8.74 0.47 -5.83
CA LEU A 9 -8.43 0.98 -7.18
C LEU A 9 -9.01 2.38 -7.45
N SER A 10 -9.68 2.99 -6.46
CA SER A 10 -10.28 4.32 -6.61
C SER A 10 -9.22 5.42 -6.70
N TRP A 11 -8.16 5.30 -5.91
CA TRP A 11 -7.03 6.23 -5.90
C TRP A 11 -5.70 5.48 -5.87
N ARG A 12 -4.62 6.20 -6.21
CA ARG A 12 -3.27 5.68 -6.03
C ARG A 12 -2.91 5.48 -4.57
N THR A 13 -1.97 4.58 -4.31
CA THR A 13 -1.45 4.29 -2.98
C THR A 13 -0.02 4.83 -2.84
N PRO A 14 0.27 5.71 -1.87
CA PRO A 14 -0.65 6.49 -1.05
C PRO A 14 -1.39 7.57 -1.86
N PRO A 15 -2.59 8.00 -1.43
CA PRO A 15 -3.38 8.98 -2.16
C PRO A 15 -2.74 10.37 -2.14
N ARG A 16 -3.02 11.19 -3.17
CA ARG A 16 -2.63 12.62 -3.18
C ARG A 16 -3.60 13.51 -2.41
N HIS A 17 -4.87 13.10 -2.36
CA HIS A 17 -5.97 13.84 -1.74
C HIS A 17 -6.73 12.89 -0.82
N TYR A 18 -8.05 12.86 -0.94
CA TYR A 18 -8.90 11.92 -0.23
C TYR A 18 -8.61 10.48 -0.68
N GLY A 19 -8.40 9.58 0.28
CA GLY A 19 -8.15 8.15 0.06
C GLY A 19 -7.81 7.45 1.37
N PRO A 20 -8.69 7.49 2.39
CA PRO A 20 -8.37 7.00 3.72
C PRO A 20 -7.98 5.52 3.70
N TRP A 21 -8.59 4.72 2.84
CA TRP A 21 -8.30 3.30 2.69
C TRP A 21 -6.93 3.06 2.06
N GLU A 22 -6.61 3.74 0.97
CA GLU A 22 -5.30 3.70 0.32
C GLU A 22 -4.20 4.20 1.25
N ASN A 23 -4.49 5.19 2.09
CA ASN A 23 -3.56 5.67 3.11
C ASN A 23 -3.25 4.58 4.15
N VAL A 24 -4.28 3.90 4.68
CA VAL A 24 -4.10 2.78 5.61
C VAL A 24 -3.29 1.65 4.97
N VAL A 25 -3.58 1.31 3.71
CA VAL A 25 -2.83 0.29 2.98
C VAL A 25 -1.35 0.68 2.84
N SER A 26 -1.04 1.94 2.51
CA SER A 26 0.34 2.44 2.43
C SER A 26 1.05 2.30 3.78
N LEU A 27 0.43 2.81 4.86
CA LEU A 27 1.01 2.78 6.21
C LEU A 27 1.29 1.35 6.68
N LEU A 28 0.34 0.44 6.48
CA LEU A 28 0.52 -0.97 6.88
C LEU A 28 1.59 -1.66 6.02
N THR A 29 1.57 -1.45 4.71
CA THR A 29 2.53 -2.06 3.79
C THR A 29 3.95 -1.63 4.15
N GLU A 30 4.17 -0.32 4.30
CA GLU A 30 5.49 0.24 4.63
C GLU A 30 6.00 -0.30 5.97
N GLN A 31 5.15 -0.38 7.01
CA GLN A 31 5.60 -0.90 8.30
C GLN A 31 5.79 -2.40 8.34
N LEU A 32 5.01 -3.18 7.59
CA LEU A 32 5.27 -4.62 7.45
C LEU A 32 6.63 -4.87 6.78
N VAL A 33 6.96 -4.09 5.74
CA VAL A 33 8.28 -4.14 5.10
C VAL A 33 9.38 -3.71 6.08
N ALA A 34 9.19 -2.63 6.83
CA ALA A 34 10.15 -2.16 7.83
C ALA A 34 10.41 -3.19 8.95
N MET A 35 9.42 -4.03 9.26
CA MET A 35 9.55 -5.17 10.19
C MET A 35 10.18 -6.43 9.56
N GLY A 36 10.59 -6.37 8.28
CA GLY A 36 11.23 -7.48 7.57
C GLY A 36 10.28 -8.52 6.99
N VAL A 37 8.99 -8.20 6.84
CA VAL A 37 8.00 -9.08 6.20
C VAL A 37 8.10 -8.95 4.67
N ASP A 38 8.05 -10.08 3.97
CA ASP A 38 7.98 -10.12 2.50
C ASP A 38 6.55 -9.76 2.05
N VAL A 39 6.38 -8.54 1.55
CA VAL A 39 5.08 -7.98 1.13
C VAL A 39 5.11 -7.64 -0.35
N THR A 40 4.06 -8.04 -1.07
CA THR A 40 3.75 -7.55 -2.42
C THR A 40 2.50 -6.71 -2.37
N LEU A 41 2.56 -5.45 -2.84
CA LEU A 41 1.41 -4.57 -2.95
C LEU A 41 0.86 -4.57 -4.39
N PHE A 42 -0.42 -4.89 -4.52
CA PHE A 42 -1.20 -4.72 -5.74
C PHE A 42 -1.99 -3.42 -5.64
N ALA A 43 -1.65 -2.45 -6.49
CA ALA A 43 -2.27 -1.11 -6.50
C ALA A 43 -2.35 -0.56 -7.92
N THR A 44 -2.93 0.63 -8.09
CA THR A 44 -2.99 1.32 -9.39
C THR A 44 -1.58 1.60 -9.92
N GLY A 45 -1.42 1.64 -11.24
CA GLY A 45 -0.09 1.75 -11.88
C GLY A 45 0.68 3.05 -11.59
N ASP A 46 0.02 4.07 -11.06
CA ASP A 46 0.62 5.33 -10.65
C ASP A 46 0.98 5.38 -9.15
N SER A 47 0.80 4.29 -8.40
CA SER A 47 1.15 4.19 -6.98
C SER A 47 2.67 4.27 -6.75
N LEU A 48 3.09 4.90 -5.65
CA LEU A 48 4.51 5.04 -5.29
C LEU A 48 4.68 4.81 -3.78
N THR A 49 5.31 3.70 -3.41
CA THR A 49 5.68 3.39 -2.02
C THR A 49 7.17 3.66 -1.76
N ARG A 50 7.56 3.69 -0.49
CA ARG A 50 8.96 3.80 -0.05
C ARG A 50 9.52 2.47 0.40
#